data_AF-A0A350P458-F1
#
_entry.id   AF-A0A350P458-F1
#
_cell.length_a   1.000
_cell.length_b   1.000
_cell.length_c   1.000
_cell.angle_alpha   90.00
_cell.angle_beta   90.00
_cell.angle_gamma   90.00
#
_symmetry.space_group_name_H-M   'P 1'
#
loop_
_entity.id
_entity.type
_entity.pdbx_description
1 polymer ?
#
loop_
_entity_poly.entity_id
_entity_poly.type
_entity_poly.pdbx_seq_one_letter_code
_entity_poly.pdbx_strand_id
1 'polypeptide(L)'
;MAKENTSREISKGFYWLLGLVFGIALIFMIIVFGLYFFTFSGELGTQEMFAQFGDFIGGLLNPIFSFLTIVLLIGSLFLQRQELGKVVEELELTRGVHQSTVNMSLYEHLLEDFQKEGSDTKMSALNFREYLDEKLTLDISHKNNYEIGNFTLFEIISNNGLMDIAKEKGYLASRASATGDNVTASRDFKEKLDLLDASIKNIVEKLTQVRGLGCPKLRASELLGFCEEILEDYYYSKHINKMAKTNLLKYARFNELLAAVEDYPENPIPKGIIST
;
A
#
# COMPACT_ATOMS: atom_id res chain seq x y z
N MET A 1 24.44 2.08 19.77
CA MET A 1 25.58 2.30 20.69
C MET A 1 26.63 3.27 20.15
N ALA A 2 27.14 3.15 18.91
CA ALA A 2 28.15 4.10 18.38
C ALA A 2 27.64 5.55 18.21
N LYS A 3 26.41 5.75 17.67
CA LYS A 3 25.79 7.07 17.42
C LYS A 3 25.52 7.87 18.71
N GLU A 4 25.23 7.17 19.81
CA GLU A 4 24.93 7.76 21.14
C GLU A 4 26.19 8.27 21.84
N ASN A 5 27.30 7.55 21.70
CA ASN A 5 28.60 7.98 22.22
C ASN A 5 29.11 9.23 21.49
N THR A 6 28.95 9.32 20.16
CA THR A 6 29.36 10.50 19.38
C THR A 6 28.60 11.76 19.78
N SER A 7 27.28 11.70 20.00
CA SER A 7 26.50 12.86 20.46
C SER A 7 26.86 13.30 21.88
N ARG A 8 27.22 12.36 22.76
CA ARG A 8 27.67 12.66 24.14
C ARG A 8 29.05 13.29 24.19
N GLU A 9 29.96 12.89 23.31
CA GLU A 9 31.30 13.47 23.20
C GLU A 9 31.25 14.91 22.66
N ILE A 10 30.40 15.17 21.65
CA ILE A 10 30.22 16.52 21.10
C ILE A 10 29.60 17.47 22.12
N SER A 11 28.58 17.02 22.87
CA SER A 11 27.96 17.88 23.90
C SER A 11 28.93 18.21 25.03
N LYS A 12 29.71 17.24 25.51
CA LYS A 12 30.79 17.48 26.49
C LYS A 12 31.83 18.47 25.95
N GLY A 13 32.24 18.32 24.69
CA GLY A 13 33.19 19.23 24.04
C GLY A 13 32.64 20.67 23.95
N PHE A 14 31.35 20.81 23.65
CA PHE A 14 30.69 22.11 23.61
C PHE A 14 30.58 22.76 25.00
N TYR A 15 30.16 22.03 26.03
CA TYR A 15 30.11 22.57 27.40
C TYR A 15 31.50 22.89 27.97
N TRP A 16 32.50 22.09 27.61
CA TRP A 16 33.89 22.37 27.96
C TRP A 16 34.40 23.65 27.28
N LEU A 17 34.10 23.83 25.99
CA LEU A 17 34.43 25.05 25.25
C LEU A 17 33.71 26.27 25.84
N LEU A 18 32.42 26.15 26.17
CA LEU A 18 31.65 27.21 26.81
C LEU A 18 32.22 27.58 28.20
N GLY A 19 32.63 26.58 28.98
CA GLY A 19 33.31 26.79 30.26
C GLY A 19 34.66 27.49 30.11
N LEU A 20 35.43 27.13 29.08
CA LEU A 20 36.71 27.76 28.75
C LEU A 20 36.52 29.24 28.41
N VAL A 21 35.54 29.55 27.55
CA VAL A 21 35.17 30.93 27.19
C VAL A 21 34.79 31.75 28.41
N PHE A 22 33.93 31.20 29.27
CA PHE A 22 33.50 31.87 30.49
C PHE A 22 34.68 32.11 31.44
N GLY A 23 35.57 31.13 31.57
CA GLY A 23 36.81 31.25 32.35
C GLY A 23 37.73 32.36 31.82
N ILE A 24 37.94 32.44 30.50
CA ILE A 24 38.73 33.52 29.88
C ILE A 24 38.07 34.88 30.15
N ALA A 25 36.75 35.00 30.00
CA ALA A 25 36.04 36.24 30.26
C ALA A 25 36.18 36.70 31.73
N LEU A 26 36.13 35.77 32.69
CA LEU A 26 36.28 36.05 34.11
C LEU A 26 37.73 36.46 34.45
N ILE A 27 38.73 35.80 33.87
CA ILE A 27 40.13 36.18 34.01
C ILE A 27 40.37 37.59 33.44
N PHE A 28 39.82 37.89 32.26
CA PHE A 28 39.91 39.22 31.67
C PHE A 28 39.23 40.29 32.53
N MET A 29 38.06 40.00 33.11
CA MET A 29 37.40 40.89 34.06
C MET A 29 38.31 41.18 35.25
N ILE A 30 38.92 40.15 35.86
CA ILE A 30 39.86 40.31 36.97
C ILE A 30 41.09 41.13 36.56
N ILE A 31 41.64 40.92 35.36
CA ILE A 31 42.79 41.69 34.85
C ILE A 31 42.42 43.16 34.65
N VAL A 32 41.27 43.46 34.04
CA VAL A 32 40.82 44.85 33.82
C VAL A 32 40.58 45.56 35.15
N PHE A 33 39.89 44.92 36.09
CA PHE A 33 39.69 45.48 37.43
C PHE A 33 41.01 45.62 38.19
N GLY A 34 41.91 44.63 38.10
CA GLY A 34 43.23 44.66 38.75
C GLY A 34 44.13 45.77 38.20
N LEU A 35 44.20 45.94 36.89
CA LEU A 35 44.92 47.03 36.24
C LEU A 35 44.32 48.39 36.57
N TYR A 36 42.99 48.49 36.66
CA TYR A 36 42.32 49.69 37.12
C TYR A 36 42.76 50.05 38.55
N PHE A 37 42.67 49.13 39.50
CA PHE A 37 43.08 49.41 40.88
C PHE A 37 44.59 49.68 41.03
N PHE A 38 45.44 49.07 40.18
CA PHE A 38 46.89 49.29 40.22
C PHE A 38 47.32 50.60 39.55
N THR A 39 46.64 51.03 38.48
CA THR A 39 46.96 52.27 37.74
C THR A 39 46.34 53.50 38.41
N PHE A 40 45.15 53.34 39.00
CA PHE A 40 44.37 54.42 39.63
C PHE A 40 44.47 54.42 41.16
N SER A 41 45.51 53.81 41.75
CA SER A 41 45.84 53.99 43.17
C SER A 41 46.43 55.38 43.51
N GLY A 42 46.11 56.41 42.70
CA GLY A 42 46.55 57.81 42.75
C GLY A 42 45.57 58.75 41.99
N GLU A 43 45.94 60.01 41.72
CA GLU A 43 45.05 60.99 41.02
C GLU A 43 44.46 60.41 39.71
N LEU A 44 43.17 60.66 39.48
CA LEU A 44 42.42 60.18 38.32
C LEU A 44 43.17 60.53 37.03
N GLY A 45 43.73 59.52 36.36
CA GLY A 45 44.46 59.66 35.09
C GLY A 45 43.66 60.39 34.01
N THR A 46 44.36 60.88 32.98
CA THR A 46 43.76 61.72 31.94
C THR A 46 42.85 60.92 31.00
N GLN A 47 41.86 61.60 30.40
CA GLN A 47 40.90 61.02 29.45
C GLN A 47 41.58 60.34 28.24
N GLU A 48 42.76 60.83 27.83
CA GLU A 48 43.54 60.27 26.72
C GLU A 48 44.18 58.91 27.07
N MET A 49 44.61 58.71 28.31
CA MET A 49 45.11 57.40 28.78
C MET A 49 44.01 56.35 28.84
N PHE A 50 42.80 56.75 29.25
CA PHE A 50 41.63 55.87 29.21
C PHE A 50 41.24 55.47 27.78
N ALA A 51 41.33 56.41 26.82
CA ALA A 51 41.05 56.13 25.42
C ALA A 51 42.05 55.12 24.84
N GLN A 52 43.35 55.31 25.05
CA GLN A 52 44.39 54.40 24.57
C GLN A 52 44.30 52.99 25.20
N PHE A 53 43.95 52.92 26.48
CA PHE A 53 43.70 51.64 27.15
C PHE A 53 42.47 50.93 26.58
N GLY A 54 41.38 51.67 26.37
CA GLY A 54 40.17 51.17 25.72
C GLY A 54 40.45 50.65 24.31
N ASP A 55 41.28 51.35 23.52
CA ASP A 55 41.67 50.94 22.18
C ASP A 55 42.53 49.68 22.16
N PHE A 56 43.45 49.52 23.12
CA PHE A 56 44.25 48.30 23.25
C PHE A 56 43.38 47.08 23.63
N ILE A 57 42.52 47.24 24.64
CA ILE A 57 41.61 46.18 25.09
C ILE A 57 40.59 45.85 23.99
N GLY A 58 40.01 46.86 23.35
CA GLY A 58 39.09 46.69 22.23
C GLY A 58 39.75 46.04 21.02
N GLY A 59 40.97 46.45 20.68
CA GLY A 59 41.76 45.89 19.58
C GLY A 59 42.15 44.42 19.78
N LEU A 60 42.33 43.99 21.03
CA LEU A 60 42.62 42.59 21.36
C LEU A 60 41.35 41.73 21.50
N LEU A 61 40.30 42.25 22.16
CA LEU A 61 39.07 41.51 22.40
C LEU A 61 38.25 41.29 21.13
N ASN A 62 38.22 42.26 20.22
CA ASN A 62 37.36 42.19 19.04
C ASN A 62 37.74 41.02 18.11
N PRO A 63 39.03 40.76 17.79
CA PRO A 63 39.44 39.56 17.08
C PRO A 63 39.17 38.25 17.84
N ILE A 64 39.34 38.22 19.17
CA ILE A 64 39.09 37.04 20.01
C ILE A 64 37.60 36.67 20.00
N PHE A 65 36.72 37.65 20.23
CA PHE A 65 35.27 37.43 20.18
C PHE A 65 34.80 37.09 18.77
N SER A 66 35.39 37.69 17.73
CA SER A 66 35.08 37.34 16.34
C SER A 66 35.45 35.89 16.03
N PHE A 67 36.64 35.45 16.42
CA PHE A 67 37.07 34.06 16.26
C PHE A 67 36.16 33.09 17.04
N LEU A 68 35.86 33.42 18.29
CA LEU A 68 34.97 32.60 19.11
C LEU A 68 33.57 32.49 18.50
N THR A 69 33.03 33.61 18.00
CA THR A 69 31.73 33.64 17.31
C THR A 69 31.72 32.71 16.11
N ILE A 70 32.79 32.70 15.30
CA ILE A 70 32.93 31.79 14.17
C ILE A 70 32.95 30.33 14.64
N VAL A 71 33.71 30.00 15.68
CA VAL A 71 33.77 28.63 16.24
C VAL A 71 32.41 28.18 16.76
N LEU A 72 31.70 29.04 17.50
CA LEU A 72 30.35 28.75 17.98
C LEU A 72 29.35 28.59 16.82
N LEU A 73 29.48 29.40 15.77
CA LEU A 73 28.65 29.30 14.57
C LEU A 73 28.92 28.00 13.80
N ILE A 74 30.18 27.59 13.65
CA ILE A 74 30.53 26.31 13.01
C ILE A 74 30.00 25.14 13.85
N GLY A 75 30.15 25.21 15.18
CA GLY A 75 29.60 24.20 16.09
C GLY A 75 28.08 24.09 15.99
N SER A 76 27.38 25.21 15.94
CA SER A 76 25.91 25.24 15.80
C SER A 76 25.47 24.69 14.44
N LEU A 77 26.16 25.03 13.35
CA LEU A 77 25.90 24.47 12.01
C LEU A 77 26.09 22.95 11.98
N PHE A 78 27.12 22.42 12.65
CA PHE A 78 27.34 20.98 12.71
C PHE A 78 26.20 20.26 13.44
N LEU A 79 25.76 20.80 14.58
CA LEU A 79 24.61 20.29 15.34
C LEU A 79 23.32 20.33 14.52
N GLN A 80 23.03 21.47 13.88
CA GLN A 80 21.86 21.63 13.01
C GLN A 80 21.83 20.61 11.86
N ARG A 81 22.98 20.33 11.23
CA ARG A 81 23.07 19.30 10.16
C ARG A 81 22.79 17.90 10.70
N GLN A 82 23.26 17.57 11.90
CA GLN A 82 22.99 16.28 12.52
C GLN A 82 21.51 16.10 12.87
N GLU A 83 20.87 17.15 13.38
CA GLU A 83 19.43 17.15 13.68
C GLU A 83 18.60 16.99 12.41
N LEU A 84 18.92 17.72 11.34
CA LEU A 84 18.25 17.57 10.03
C LEU A 84 18.31 16.13 9.51
N GLY A 85 19.46 15.46 9.64
CA GLY A 85 19.58 14.05 9.24
C GLY A 85 18.61 13.13 10.00
N LYS A 86 18.45 13.34 11.31
CA LYS A 86 17.49 12.57 12.13
C LYS A 86 16.04 12.87 11.74
N VAL A 87 15.72 14.13 11.46
CA VAL A 87 14.39 14.54 11.01
C VAL A 87 14.03 13.88 9.66
N VAL A 88 14.98 13.80 8.72
CA VAL A 88 14.76 13.10 7.44
C VAL A 88 14.50 11.60 7.66
N GLU A 89 15.31 10.95 8.50
CA GLU A 89 15.15 9.52 8.85
C GLU A 89 13.76 9.24 9.48
N GLU A 90 13.34 10.07 10.44
CA GLU A 90 12.01 9.96 11.06
C GLU A 90 10.86 10.26 10.09
N LEU A 91 11.04 11.23 9.18
CA LEU A 91 10.05 11.53 8.13
C LEU A 91 9.89 10.37 7.15
N GLU A 92 10.98 9.70 6.75
CA GLU A 92 10.93 8.52 5.88
C GLU A 92 10.19 7.36 6.56
N LEU A 93 10.50 7.08 7.83
CA LEU A 93 9.80 6.06 8.62
C LEU A 93 8.31 6.41 8.76
N THR A 94 8.00 7.68 9.05
CA THR A 94 6.62 8.17 9.19
C THR A 94 5.85 8.06 7.87
N ARG A 95 6.48 8.34 6.73
CA ARG A 95 5.88 8.16 5.40
C ARG A 95 5.54 6.70 5.14
N GLY A 96 6.45 5.77 5.46
CA GLY A 96 6.20 4.34 5.29
C GLY A 96 5.04 3.83 6.15
N VAL A 97 5.01 4.23 7.43
CA VAL A 97 3.89 3.90 8.34
C VAL A 97 2.59 4.53 7.84
N HIS A 98 2.61 5.81 7.45
CA HIS A 98 1.43 6.51 6.95
C HIS A 98 0.87 5.85 5.69
N GLN A 99 1.72 5.49 4.73
CA GLN A 99 1.30 4.77 3.52
C GLN A 99 0.71 3.40 3.85
N SER A 100 1.31 2.67 4.78
CA SER A 100 0.79 1.37 5.24
C SER A 100 -0.59 1.51 5.89
N THR A 101 -0.79 2.57 6.70
CA THR A 101 -2.08 2.90 7.31
C THR A 101 -3.14 3.28 6.26
N VAL A 102 -2.76 4.06 5.25
CA VAL A 102 -3.65 4.39 4.13
C VAL A 102 -4.05 3.12 3.38
N ASN A 103 -3.09 2.28 2.99
CA ASN A 103 -3.38 1.01 2.31
C ASN A 103 -4.29 0.11 3.14
N MET A 104 -4.07 0.05 4.45
CA MET A 104 -4.93 -0.66 5.39
C MET A 104 -6.35 -0.13 5.39
N SER A 105 -6.54 1.19 5.50
CA SER A 105 -7.88 1.78 5.43
C SER A 105 -8.59 1.53 4.10
N LEU A 106 -7.84 1.52 2.99
CA LEU A 106 -8.39 1.30 1.65
C LEU A 106 -8.87 -0.14 1.48
N TYR A 107 -8.07 -1.14 1.85
CA TYR A 107 -8.52 -2.52 1.69
C TYR A 107 -9.64 -2.85 2.70
N GLU A 108 -9.65 -2.28 3.90
CA GLU A 108 -10.76 -2.45 4.86
C GLU A 108 -12.06 -1.92 4.27
N HIS A 109 -12.05 -0.70 3.70
CA HIS A 109 -13.22 -0.16 3.00
C HIS A 109 -13.68 -1.07 1.84
N LEU A 110 -12.74 -1.64 1.08
CA LEU A 110 -13.07 -2.58 -0.01
C LEU A 110 -13.70 -3.88 0.50
N LEU A 111 -13.25 -4.39 1.64
CA LEU A 111 -13.80 -5.60 2.28
C LEU A 111 -15.15 -5.33 2.93
N GLU A 112 -15.31 -4.22 3.64
CA GLU A 112 -16.59 -3.77 4.19
C GLU A 112 -17.64 -3.60 3.08
N ASP A 113 -17.23 -3.00 1.95
CA ASP A 113 -18.08 -2.88 0.78
C ASP A 113 -18.52 -4.26 0.26
N PHE A 114 -17.64 -5.27 0.23
CA PHE A 114 -18.02 -6.64 -0.14
C PHE A 114 -18.98 -7.28 0.87
N GLN A 115 -18.87 -6.95 2.17
CA GLN A 115 -19.74 -7.50 3.21
C GLN A 115 -21.17 -6.97 3.14
N LYS A 116 -21.35 -5.71 2.74
CA LYS A 116 -22.65 -5.04 2.66
C LYS A 116 -23.64 -5.79 1.77
N GLU A 117 -24.85 -5.98 2.27
CA GLU A 117 -25.96 -6.53 1.48
C GLU A 117 -26.26 -5.61 0.29
N GLY A 118 -26.36 -6.19 -0.91
CA GLY A 118 -26.59 -5.45 -2.15
C GLY A 118 -25.36 -4.79 -2.77
N SER A 119 -24.15 -5.02 -2.24
CA SER A 119 -22.90 -4.59 -2.90
C SER A 119 -22.74 -5.23 -4.27
N ASP A 120 -22.34 -4.43 -5.27
CA ASP A 120 -22.12 -4.90 -6.64
C ASP A 120 -21.13 -6.08 -6.71
N THR A 121 -20.11 -6.08 -5.85
CA THR A 121 -19.10 -7.16 -5.83
C THR A 121 -19.68 -8.43 -5.20
N LYS A 122 -20.45 -8.30 -4.11
CA LYS A 122 -21.13 -9.42 -3.45
C LYS A 122 -22.19 -10.03 -4.37
N MET A 123 -22.96 -9.18 -5.04
CA MET A 123 -23.94 -9.62 -6.04
C MET A 123 -23.27 -10.26 -7.24
N SER A 124 -22.15 -9.73 -7.73
CA SER A 124 -21.38 -10.37 -8.81
C SER A 124 -20.89 -11.76 -8.41
N ALA A 125 -20.42 -11.91 -7.16
CA ALA A 125 -20.12 -13.21 -6.56
C ALA A 125 -21.32 -14.15 -6.59
N LEU A 126 -22.44 -13.78 -5.97
CA LEU A 126 -23.64 -14.63 -5.92
C LEU A 126 -24.18 -14.98 -7.32
N ASN A 127 -24.23 -13.98 -8.21
CA ASN A 127 -24.67 -14.15 -9.59
C ASN A 127 -23.74 -15.11 -10.36
N PHE A 128 -22.44 -15.11 -10.08
CA PHE A 128 -21.51 -16.02 -10.74
C PHE A 128 -21.88 -17.49 -10.46
N ARG A 129 -22.16 -17.83 -9.19
CA ARG A 129 -22.66 -19.17 -8.82
C ARG A 129 -24.01 -19.45 -9.46
N GLU A 130 -24.95 -18.50 -9.41
CA GLU A 130 -26.27 -18.64 -10.02
C GLU A 130 -26.19 -18.88 -11.53
N TYR A 131 -25.30 -18.19 -12.24
CA TYR A 131 -25.08 -18.38 -13.67
C TYR A 131 -24.51 -19.75 -13.98
N LEU A 132 -23.54 -20.26 -13.20
CA LEU A 132 -22.99 -21.60 -13.38
C LEU A 132 -24.07 -22.69 -13.23
N ASP A 133 -24.98 -22.51 -12.29
CA ASP A 133 -26.08 -23.45 -12.01
C ASP A 133 -27.31 -23.24 -12.90
N GLU A 134 -27.35 -22.17 -13.70
CA GLU A 134 -28.47 -21.87 -14.58
C GLU A 134 -28.67 -22.99 -15.60
N LYS A 135 -29.89 -23.54 -15.63
CA LYS A 135 -30.27 -24.58 -16.59
C LYS A 135 -30.67 -23.99 -17.92
N LEU A 136 -29.94 -24.36 -18.95
CA LEU A 136 -30.19 -23.99 -20.34
C LEU A 136 -30.66 -25.21 -21.13
N THR A 137 -31.64 -24.98 -21.98
CA THR A 137 -32.19 -26.00 -22.87
C THR A 137 -31.49 -25.91 -24.22
N LEU A 138 -30.80 -26.97 -24.65
CA LEU A 138 -30.06 -27.02 -25.91
C LEU A 138 -30.69 -28.01 -26.88
N ASP A 139 -30.73 -27.64 -28.16
CA ASP A 139 -31.08 -28.53 -29.26
C ASP A 139 -29.85 -29.36 -29.68
N ILE A 140 -29.78 -30.58 -29.13
CA ILE A 140 -28.73 -31.56 -29.42
C ILE A 140 -29.12 -32.52 -30.54
N SER A 141 -30.10 -32.14 -31.38
CA SER A 141 -30.60 -32.99 -32.46
C SER A 141 -29.51 -33.34 -33.46
N HIS A 142 -29.45 -34.61 -33.84
CA HIS A 142 -28.52 -35.15 -34.83
C HIS A 142 -29.28 -35.77 -36.00
N LYS A 143 -29.14 -35.15 -37.18
CA LYS A 143 -29.61 -35.54 -38.53
C LYS A 143 -31.08 -35.99 -38.66
N ASN A 144 -31.53 -36.98 -37.88
CA ASN A 144 -32.89 -37.56 -37.88
C ASN A 144 -33.48 -37.81 -36.48
N ASN A 145 -32.77 -37.52 -35.38
CA ASN A 145 -33.31 -37.66 -34.03
C ASN A 145 -33.45 -36.27 -33.40
N TYR A 146 -34.69 -35.86 -33.12
CA TYR A 146 -34.95 -34.64 -32.38
C TYR A 146 -34.70 -34.90 -30.90
N GLU A 147 -33.70 -34.24 -30.34
CA GLU A 147 -33.32 -34.42 -28.95
C GLU A 147 -32.99 -33.06 -28.32
N ILE A 148 -33.64 -32.80 -27.20
CA ILE A 148 -33.42 -31.60 -26.40
C ILE A 148 -32.81 -32.05 -25.08
N GLY A 149 -31.70 -31.43 -24.70
CA GLY A 149 -31.08 -31.63 -23.39
C GLY A 149 -31.22 -30.40 -22.50
N ASN A 150 -31.40 -30.61 -21.20
CA ASN A 150 -31.29 -29.56 -20.20
C ASN A 150 -29.96 -29.71 -19.48
N PHE A 151 -29.09 -28.72 -19.64
CA PHE A 151 -27.74 -28.73 -19.07
C PHE A 151 -27.52 -27.45 -18.27
N THR A 152 -26.74 -27.52 -17.19
CA THR A 152 -26.30 -26.30 -16.52
C THR A 152 -25.28 -25.55 -17.37
N LEU A 153 -25.13 -24.24 -17.18
CA LEU A 153 -24.09 -23.48 -17.86
C LEU A 153 -22.71 -24.08 -17.59
N PHE A 154 -22.46 -24.54 -16.37
CA PHE A 154 -21.25 -25.27 -16.00
C PHE A 154 -21.02 -26.53 -16.88
N GLU A 155 -22.04 -27.36 -17.07
CA GLU A 155 -21.94 -28.57 -17.91
C GLU A 155 -21.64 -28.21 -19.37
N ILE A 156 -22.18 -27.09 -19.85
CA ILE A 156 -21.95 -26.59 -21.21
C ILE A 156 -20.50 -26.10 -21.37
N ILE A 157 -20.03 -25.21 -20.48
CA ILE A 157 -18.66 -24.64 -20.59
C ILE A 157 -17.56 -25.67 -20.32
N SER A 158 -17.86 -26.73 -19.57
CA SER A 158 -16.92 -27.82 -19.28
C SER A 158 -16.89 -28.92 -20.35
N ASN A 159 -17.73 -28.85 -21.39
CA ASN A 159 -17.78 -29.84 -22.47
C ASN A 159 -17.70 -29.16 -23.85
N ASN A 160 -16.60 -29.37 -24.59
CA ASN A 160 -16.42 -28.75 -25.91
C ASN A 160 -17.58 -29.03 -26.87
N GLY A 161 -18.15 -30.24 -26.86
CA GLY A 161 -19.25 -30.58 -27.75
C GLY A 161 -20.53 -29.78 -27.45
N LEU A 162 -20.87 -29.66 -26.16
CA LEU A 162 -22.01 -28.83 -25.73
C LEU A 162 -21.74 -27.35 -25.96
N MET A 163 -20.52 -26.89 -25.69
CA MET A 163 -20.08 -25.51 -25.92
C MET A 163 -20.18 -25.12 -27.40
N ASP A 164 -19.77 -26.01 -28.31
CA ASP A 164 -19.83 -25.77 -29.76
C ASP A 164 -21.30 -25.73 -30.24
N ILE A 165 -22.14 -26.66 -29.76
CA ILE A 165 -23.58 -26.66 -30.06
C ILE A 165 -24.24 -25.38 -29.54
N ALA A 166 -23.94 -24.97 -28.31
CA ALA A 166 -24.50 -23.76 -27.71
C ALA A 166 -24.09 -22.49 -28.46
N LYS A 167 -22.84 -22.41 -28.94
CA LYS A 167 -22.36 -21.28 -29.75
C LYS A 167 -22.97 -21.25 -31.15
N GLU A 168 -23.18 -22.41 -31.77
CA GLU A 168 -23.71 -22.49 -33.14
C GLU A 168 -25.23 -22.29 -33.18
N LYS A 169 -25.96 -22.96 -32.27
CA LYS A 169 -27.42 -23.01 -32.29
C LYS A 169 -28.09 -22.11 -31.25
N GLY A 170 -27.36 -21.60 -30.27
CA GLY A 170 -27.92 -20.87 -29.13
C GLY A 170 -28.59 -21.77 -28.10
N TYR A 171 -29.39 -21.18 -27.23
CA TYR A 171 -30.21 -21.89 -26.24
C TYR A 171 -31.69 -21.57 -26.40
N LEU A 172 -32.54 -22.53 -26.07
CA LEU A 172 -33.99 -22.43 -26.22
C LEU A 172 -34.60 -21.73 -25.00
N ALA A 173 -35.31 -20.63 -25.25
CA ALA A 173 -36.07 -19.96 -24.19
C ALA A 173 -37.45 -20.63 -24.02
N SER A 174 -37.75 -21.11 -22.83
CA SER A 174 -39.11 -21.56 -22.50
C SER A 174 -40.04 -20.35 -22.44
N ARG A 175 -40.95 -20.20 -23.42
CA ARG A 175 -42.03 -19.21 -23.37
C ARG A 175 -43.36 -19.98 -23.37
N ALA A 176 -44.08 -19.94 -22.25
CA ALA A 176 -45.46 -20.41 -22.22
C ALA A 176 -46.30 -19.53 -23.16
N SER A 177 -46.75 -20.10 -24.27
CA SER A 177 -47.68 -19.47 -25.19
C SER A 177 -49.11 -19.64 -24.68
N ALA A 178 -49.87 -18.54 -24.59
CA ALA A 178 -51.30 -18.58 -24.25
C ALA A 178 -52.17 -19.26 -25.34
N THR A 179 -51.59 -19.58 -26.50
CA THR A 179 -52.27 -20.15 -27.67
C THR A 179 -51.77 -21.56 -28.05
N GLY A 180 -51.02 -22.25 -27.19
CA GLY A 180 -50.67 -23.67 -27.39
C GLY A 180 -49.56 -23.96 -28.40
N ASP A 181 -49.14 -22.99 -29.21
CA ASP A 181 -47.96 -23.10 -30.07
C ASP A 181 -46.70 -22.74 -29.28
N ASN A 182 -45.89 -23.74 -28.94
CA ASN A 182 -44.56 -23.57 -28.35
C ASN A 182 -43.59 -23.02 -29.41
N VAL A 183 -43.63 -21.71 -29.67
CA VAL A 183 -42.58 -21.05 -30.47
C VAL A 183 -41.29 -21.04 -29.64
N THR A 184 -40.42 -22.01 -29.92
CA THR A 184 -39.09 -22.08 -29.30
C THR A 184 -38.18 -21.08 -29.99
N ALA A 185 -38.13 -19.85 -29.47
CA ALA A 185 -37.16 -18.87 -29.95
C ALA A 185 -35.78 -19.24 -29.40
N SER A 186 -34.82 -19.49 -30.29
CA SER A 186 -33.41 -19.61 -29.91
C SER A 186 -32.85 -18.25 -29.53
N ARG A 187 -32.11 -18.19 -28.43
CA ARG A 187 -31.40 -17.02 -27.92
C ARG A 187 -29.90 -17.20 -28.06
N ASP A 188 -29.18 -16.09 -28.21
CA ASP A 188 -27.73 -16.12 -28.33
C ASP A 188 -27.08 -16.57 -27.02
N PHE A 189 -26.31 -17.66 -27.07
CA PHE A 189 -25.57 -18.17 -25.93
C PHE A 189 -24.47 -17.22 -25.47
N LYS A 190 -23.98 -16.35 -26.35
CA LYS A 190 -22.95 -15.35 -26.01
C LYS A 190 -23.40 -14.44 -24.87
N GLU A 191 -24.68 -14.07 -24.80
CA GLU A 191 -25.22 -13.23 -23.71
C GLU A 191 -24.95 -13.85 -22.33
N LYS A 192 -25.06 -15.18 -22.21
CA LYS A 192 -24.80 -15.90 -20.95
C LYS A 192 -23.32 -15.93 -20.60
N LEU A 193 -22.46 -16.11 -21.60
CA LEU A 193 -21.02 -16.04 -21.40
C LEU A 193 -20.56 -14.64 -21.00
N ASP A 194 -21.11 -13.59 -21.62
CA ASP A 194 -20.75 -12.21 -21.31
C ASP A 194 -21.16 -11.84 -19.86
N LEU A 195 -22.32 -12.31 -19.40
CA LEU A 195 -22.75 -12.14 -17.99
C LEU A 195 -21.84 -12.91 -17.02
N LEU A 196 -21.48 -14.14 -17.35
CA LEU A 196 -20.55 -14.96 -16.57
C LEU A 196 -19.16 -14.27 -16.50
N ASP A 197 -18.63 -13.84 -17.63
CA ASP A 197 -17.35 -13.15 -17.75
C ASP A 197 -17.32 -11.85 -16.92
N ALA A 198 -18.39 -11.05 -16.98
CA ALA A 198 -18.51 -9.82 -16.20
C ALA A 198 -18.52 -10.10 -14.69
N SER A 199 -19.23 -11.14 -14.26
CA SER A 199 -19.30 -11.53 -12.86
C SER A 199 -17.93 -11.96 -12.31
N ILE A 200 -17.20 -12.82 -13.03
CA ILE A 200 -15.84 -13.25 -12.66
C ILE A 200 -14.90 -12.05 -12.63
N LYS A 201 -14.95 -11.20 -13.66
CA LYS A 201 -14.06 -10.05 -13.79
C LYS A 201 -14.18 -9.12 -12.57
N ASN A 202 -15.40 -8.79 -12.14
CA ASN A 202 -15.62 -7.93 -10.98
C ASN A 202 -14.98 -8.50 -9.70
N ILE A 203 -15.13 -9.82 -9.48
CA ILE A 203 -14.56 -10.51 -8.31
C ILE A 203 -13.03 -10.49 -8.37
N VAL A 204 -12.45 -10.87 -9.52
CA VAL A 204 -11.00 -10.92 -9.74
C VAL A 204 -10.37 -9.54 -9.61
N GLU A 205 -11.01 -8.50 -10.13
CA GLU A 205 -10.55 -7.12 -9.98
C GLU A 205 -10.51 -6.69 -8.51
N LYS A 206 -11.57 -6.97 -7.75
CA LYS A 206 -11.61 -6.66 -6.31
C LYS A 206 -10.52 -7.42 -5.57
N LEU A 207 -10.38 -8.72 -5.84
CA LEU A 207 -9.36 -9.58 -5.21
C LEU A 207 -7.94 -9.10 -5.52
N THR A 208 -7.70 -8.68 -6.76
CA THR A 208 -6.41 -8.13 -7.20
C THR A 208 -6.11 -6.77 -6.56
N GLN A 209 -7.14 -5.94 -6.36
CA GLN A 209 -7.01 -4.65 -5.66
C GLN A 209 -6.63 -4.84 -4.19
N VAL A 210 -7.36 -5.69 -3.44
CA VAL A 210 -7.03 -5.93 -2.02
C VAL A 210 -5.66 -6.60 -1.86
N ARG A 211 -5.29 -7.52 -2.76
CA ARG A 211 -3.94 -8.10 -2.82
C ARG A 211 -2.88 -7.02 -3.08
N GLY A 212 -3.15 -6.12 -4.05
CA GLY A 212 -2.26 -5.02 -4.40
C GLY A 212 -2.03 -4.01 -3.28
N LEU A 213 -2.98 -3.87 -2.36
CA LEU A 213 -2.88 -3.03 -1.16
C LEU A 213 -2.16 -3.73 0.02
N GLY A 214 -1.75 -4.99 -0.14
CA GLY A 214 -1.10 -5.76 0.92
C GLY A 214 -2.04 -6.32 1.98
N CYS A 215 -3.30 -6.61 1.62
CA CYS A 215 -4.26 -7.22 2.52
C CYS A 215 -3.86 -8.67 2.88
N PRO A 216 -3.64 -9.03 4.15
CA PRO A 216 -3.31 -10.41 4.53
C PRO A 216 -4.42 -11.40 4.17
N LYS A 217 -4.05 -12.66 3.87
CA LYS A 217 -5.01 -13.71 3.52
C LYS A 217 -6.12 -13.87 4.57
N LEU A 218 -5.74 -13.77 5.85
CA LEU A 218 -6.68 -13.87 6.98
C LEU A 218 -7.74 -12.77 6.98
N ARG A 219 -7.41 -11.55 6.52
CA ARG A 219 -8.38 -10.44 6.46
C ARG A 219 -9.28 -10.52 5.25
N ALA A 220 -8.74 -10.99 4.13
CA ALA A 220 -9.52 -11.22 2.91
C ALA A 220 -10.32 -12.54 2.94
N SER A 221 -10.45 -13.20 4.10
CA SER A 221 -10.98 -14.56 4.23
C SER A 221 -12.39 -14.75 3.69
N GLU A 222 -13.24 -13.74 3.76
CA GLU A 222 -14.63 -13.84 3.26
C GLU A 222 -14.68 -13.78 1.73
N LEU A 223 -13.97 -12.82 1.13
CA LEU A 223 -13.85 -12.69 -0.33
C LEU A 223 -13.14 -13.90 -0.94
N LEU A 224 -12.03 -14.32 -0.32
CA LEU A 224 -11.29 -15.51 -0.72
C LEU A 224 -12.10 -16.78 -0.49
N GLY A 225 -12.75 -16.91 0.66
CA GLY A 225 -13.57 -18.07 1.01
C GLY A 225 -14.70 -18.30 0.02
N PHE A 226 -15.34 -17.24 -0.47
CA PHE A 226 -16.31 -17.35 -1.56
C PHE A 226 -15.70 -17.94 -2.84
N CYS A 227 -14.53 -17.44 -3.25
CA CYS A 227 -13.85 -17.93 -4.45
C CYS A 227 -13.35 -19.36 -4.26
N GLU A 228 -12.80 -19.69 -3.08
CA GLU A 228 -12.34 -21.02 -2.71
C GLU A 228 -13.52 -22.02 -2.71
N GLU A 229 -14.69 -21.65 -2.16
CA GLU A 229 -15.90 -22.49 -2.16
C GLU A 229 -16.36 -22.83 -3.59
N ILE A 230 -16.39 -21.84 -4.50
CA ILE A 230 -16.69 -22.10 -5.92
C ILE A 230 -15.64 -23.04 -6.53
N LEU A 231 -14.35 -22.78 -6.33
CA LEU A 231 -13.32 -23.64 -6.91
C LEU A 231 -13.43 -25.06 -6.36
N GLU A 232 -13.79 -25.24 -5.10
CA GLU A 232 -14.11 -26.54 -4.52
C GLU A 232 -15.28 -27.22 -5.24
N ASP A 233 -16.39 -26.53 -5.42
CA ASP A 233 -17.60 -27.08 -6.05
C ASP A 233 -17.39 -27.46 -7.53
N TYR A 234 -16.77 -26.56 -8.30
CA TYR A 234 -16.74 -26.63 -9.77
C TYR A 234 -15.41 -27.10 -10.37
N TYR A 235 -14.32 -27.15 -9.59
CA TYR A 235 -13.00 -27.52 -10.11
C TYR A 235 -12.28 -28.61 -9.29
N TYR A 236 -12.23 -28.50 -7.97
CA TYR A 236 -11.54 -29.48 -7.12
C TYR A 236 -12.42 -30.68 -6.75
N SER A 237 -13.74 -30.55 -6.83
CA SER A 237 -14.69 -31.63 -6.57
C SER A 237 -14.33 -32.93 -7.29
N LYS A 238 -14.44 -34.04 -6.55
CA LYS A 238 -14.13 -35.40 -7.03
C LYS A 238 -15.05 -35.85 -8.17
N HIS A 239 -16.21 -35.22 -8.30
CA HIS A 239 -17.19 -35.53 -9.34
C HIS A 239 -16.81 -34.90 -10.70
N ILE A 240 -15.87 -33.95 -10.72
CA ILE A 240 -15.42 -33.28 -11.94
C ILE A 240 -14.31 -34.10 -12.59
N ASN A 241 -14.61 -34.63 -13.78
CA ASN A 241 -13.66 -35.45 -14.53
C ASN A 241 -12.51 -34.62 -15.14
N LYS A 242 -11.40 -35.28 -15.50
CA LYS A 242 -10.19 -34.61 -16.03
C LYS A 242 -10.44 -33.81 -17.31
N MET A 243 -11.34 -34.29 -18.17
CA MET A 243 -11.68 -33.61 -19.42
C MET A 243 -12.41 -32.29 -19.16
N ALA A 244 -13.37 -32.29 -18.23
CA ALA A 244 -14.10 -31.11 -17.78
C ALA A 244 -13.16 -30.04 -17.21
N LYS A 245 -12.22 -30.43 -16.33
CA LYS A 245 -11.20 -29.51 -15.81
C LYS A 245 -10.36 -28.88 -16.93
N THR A 246 -9.95 -29.69 -17.91
CA THR A 246 -9.14 -29.22 -19.04
C THR A 246 -9.91 -28.24 -19.92
N ASN A 247 -11.22 -28.45 -20.11
CA ASN A 247 -12.06 -27.54 -20.88
C ASN A 247 -12.34 -26.23 -20.12
N LEU A 248 -12.60 -26.30 -18.81
CA LEU A 248 -12.77 -25.11 -17.96
C LEU A 248 -11.53 -24.21 -17.98
N LEU A 249 -10.33 -24.79 -17.93
CA LEU A 249 -9.08 -24.02 -18.00
C LEU A 249 -8.86 -23.30 -19.34
N LYS A 250 -9.56 -23.69 -20.42
CA LYS A 250 -9.53 -22.93 -21.68
C LYS A 250 -10.33 -21.64 -21.59
N TYR A 251 -11.22 -21.51 -20.61
CA TYR A 251 -11.99 -20.30 -20.37
C TYR A 251 -11.13 -19.31 -19.59
N ALA A 252 -10.67 -18.26 -20.29
CA ALA A 252 -9.64 -17.34 -19.80
C ALA A 252 -9.99 -16.71 -18.44
N ARG A 253 -11.24 -16.28 -18.23
CA ARG A 253 -11.68 -15.69 -16.95
C ARG A 253 -11.64 -16.66 -15.79
N PHE A 254 -12.01 -17.92 -16.01
CA PHE A 254 -11.90 -18.93 -14.97
C PHE A 254 -10.44 -19.18 -14.58
N ASN A 255 -9.53 -19.19 -15.56
CA ASN A 255 -8.10 -19.29 -15.28
C ASN A 255 -7.56 -18.08 -14.51
N GLU A 256 -8.03 -16.86 -14.82
CA GLU A 256 -7.70 -15.65 -14.05
C GLU A 256 -8.18 -15.76 -12.59
N LEU A 257 -9.40 -16.27 -12.36
CA LEU A 257 -9.92 -16.51 -11.01
C LEU A 257 -9.08 -17.54 -10.25
N LEU A 258 -8.77 -18.67 -10.88
CA LEU A 258 -7.95 -19.72 -10.28
C LEU A 258 -6.59 -19.18 -9.86
N ALA A 259 -5.89 -18.50 -10.77
CA ALA A 259 -4.59 -17.89 -10.49
C ALA A 259 -4.67 -16.82 -9.39
N ALA A 260 -5.73 -16.01 -9.37
CA ALA A 260 -5.88 -14.96 -8.36
C ALA A 260 -6.08 -15.52 -6.93
N VAL A 261 -6.70 -16.69 -6.80
CA VAL A 261 -6.90 -17.38 -5.52
C VAL A 261 -5.66 -18.18 -5.12
N GLU A 262 -5.09 -18.98 -6.03
CA GLU A 262 -3.92 -19.83 -5.74
C GLU A 262 -2.66 -19.00 -5.43
N ASP A 263 -2.42 -17.92 -6.17
CA ASP A 263 -1.24 -17.07 -5.99
C ASP A 263 -1.43 -16.03 -4.87
N TYR A 264 -2.48 -16.12 -4.05
CA TYR A 264 -2.73 -15.17 -2.98
C TYR A 264 -1.77 -15.45 -1.80
N PRO A 265 -0.78 -14.57 -1.55
CA PRO A 265 0.21 -14.81 -0.49
C PRO A 265 -0.41 -14.59 0.89
N GLU A 266 0.15 -15.26 1.90
CA GLU A 266 -0.30 -15.11 3.29
C GLU A 266 -0.20 -13.65 3.77
N ASN A 267 0.91 -12.98 3.44
CA ASN A 267 1.17 -11.57 3.73
C ASN A 267 1.66 -10.86 2.46
N PRO A 268 0.77 -10.29 1.63
CA PRO A 268 1.17 -9.59 0.42
C PRO A 268 1.87 -8.28 0.74
N ILE A 269 2.88 -7.95 -0.06
CA ILE A 269 3.57 -6.66 -0.01
C ILE A 269 2.79 -5.69 -0.91
N PRO A 270 2.41 -4.49 -0.42
CA PRO A 270 1.68 -3.52 -1.24
C PRO A 270 2.48 -3.11 -2.49
N LYS A 271 1.79 -3.05 -3.63
CA LYS A 271 2.38 -2.56 -4.89
C LYS A 271 2.78 -1.08 -4.71
N GLY A 272 4.05 -0.78 -4.98
CA GLY A 272 4.62 0.57 -4.82
C GLY A 272 5.46 0.78 -3.56
N ILE A 273 5.55 -0.21 -2.67
CA ILE A 273 6.55 -0.25 -1.56
C ILE A 273 7.75 -1.11 -2.00
N ILE A 274 8.25 -0.89 -3.21
CA ILE A 274 9.64 -1.23 -3.51
C ILE A 274 10.41 0.03 -3.13
N SER A 275 10.86 0.07 -1.88
CA SER A 275 11.84 1.06 -1.44
C SER A 275 13.06 0.95 -2.35
N THR A 276 13.47 2.09 -2.89
CA THR A 276 14.80 2.28 -3.47
C THR A 276 15.88 1.97 -2.45
#